data_AF-A0A2K8U4C7-F1
#
_entry.id   AF-A0A2K8U4C7-F1
#
_cell.length_a   1.000
_cell.length_b   1.000
_cell.length_c   1.000
_cell.angle_alpha   90.00
_cell.angle_beta   90.00
_cell.angle_gamma   90.00
#
_symmetry.space_group_name_H-M   'P 1'
#
loop_
_entity.id
_entity.type
_entity.pdbx_description
1 polymer ?
#
loop_
_entity_poly.entity_id
_entity_poly.type
_entity_poly.pdbx_seq_one_letter_code
_entity_poly.pdbx_strand_id
1 'polypeptide(L)' 'MIFVDTGAWFAAFVPKDADHSAARAWLAGNEAPLLTTDYVLDELLTLLRMRGKSDPTRAP' A
#
# COMPACT_ATOMS: atom_id res chain seq x y z
N MET A 1 -3.91 -13.36 -12.56
CA MET A 1 -4.51 -12.83 -11.32
C MET A 1 -3.46 -12.90 -10.24
N ILE A 2 -3.19 -11.81 -9.54
CA ILE A 2 -2.14 -11.70 -8.52
C ILE A 2 -2.81 -11.30 -7.21
N PHE A 3 -2.54 -12.06 -6.15
CA PHE A 3 -2.95 -11.66 -4.81
C PHE A 3 -1.98 -10.61 -4.28
N VAL A 4 -2.51 -9.48 -3.79
CA VAL A 4 -1.73 -8.36 -3.24
C VAL A 4 -1.97 -8.28 -1.75
N ASP A 5 -0.89 -8.39 -1.00
CA ASP A 5 -0.90 -8.35 0.47
C ASP A 5 -0.78 -6.92 1.01
N THR A 6 -0.81 -6.81 2.34
CA THR A 6 -0.73 -5.55 3.06
C THR A 6 0.58 -4.81 2.79
N GLY A 7 1.70 -5.53 2.71
CA GLY A 7 3.04 -4.95 2.52
C GLY A 7 3.17 -4.28 1.15
N ALA A 8 2.69 -4.95 0.10
CA ALA A 8 2.69 -4.40 -1.26
C ALA A 8 1.84 -3.12 -1.36
N TRP A 9 0.65 -3.10 -0.74
CA TRP A 9 -0.16 -1.88 -0.68
C TRP A 9 0.49 -0.78 0.14
N PHE A 10 1.08 -1.11 1.29
CA PHE A 10 1.76 -0.14 2.15
C PHE A 10 2.93 0.52 1.39
N ALA A 11 3.79 -0.27 0.76
CA ALA A 11 4.88 0.23 -0.06
C ALA A 11 4.35 1.10 -1.21
N ALA A 12 3.31 0.66 -1.93
CA ALA A 12 2.74 1.41 -3.04
C ALA A 12 2.13 2.77 -2.64
N PHE A 13 1.57 2.90 -1.43
CA PHE A 13 0.86 4.11 -1.00
C PHE A 13 1.64 5.00 -0.03
N VAL A 14 2.77 4.56 0.52
CA VAL A 14 3.53 5.34 1.50
C VAL A 14 4.84 5.85 0.87
N PRO A 15 4.95 7.14 0.53
CA PRO A 15 6.11 7.67 -0.21
C PRO A 15 7.47 7.56 0.49
N LYS A 16 7.46 7.42 1.82
CA LYS A 16 8.68 7.24 2.63
C LYS A 16 9.04 5.77 2.86
N ASP A 17 8.26 4.83 2.32
CA ASP A 17 8.61 3.42 2.36
C ASP A 17 9.81 3.15 1.44
N ALA A 18 10.72 2.27 1.86
CA ALA A 18 11.95 2.00 1.12
C ALA A 18 11.65 1.41 -0.27
N ASP A 19 10.56 0.65 -0.38
CA ASP A 19 10.17 -0.03 -1.61
C ASP A 19 9.14 0.77 -2.42
N HIS A 20 8.84 2.01 -2.04
CA HIS A 20 7.78 2.81 -2.66
C HIS A 20 7.93 2.96 -4.17
N SER A 21 9.16 3.25 -4.63
CA SER A 21 9.45 3.42 -6.06
C SER A 21 9.23 2.12 -6.84
N ALA A 22 9.71 0.99 -6.32
CA ALA A 22 9.57 -0.32 -6.92
C ALA A 22 8.10 -0.77 -6.95
N ALA A 23 7.38 -0.61 -5.84
CA ALA A 23 5.97 -0.97 -5.73
C ALA A 23 5.08 -0.13 -6.65
N ARG A 24 5.34 1.18 -6.76
CA ARG A 24 4.64 2.08 -7.69
C ARG A 24 4.90 1.72 -9.15
N ALA A 25 6.15 1.42 -9.51
CA ALA A 25 6.50 1.01 -10.87
C ALA A 25 5.85 -0.33 -11.24
N TRP A 26 5.88 -1.30 -10.33
CA TRP A 26 5.21 -2.59 -10.52
C TRP A 26 3.71 -2.42 -10.70
N LEU A 27 3.05 -1.63 -9.84
CA LEU A 27 1.61 -1.41 -9.91
C LEU A 27 1.20 -0.71 -11.22
N ALA A 28 2.01 0.25 -11.70
CA ALA A 28 1.76 0.97 -12.94
C ALA A 28 1.97 0.11 -14.19
N GLY A 29 2.90 -0.85 -14.15
CA GLY A 29 3.20 -1.75 -15.27
C GLY A 29 2.43 -3.07 -15.26
N ASN A 30 1.63 -3.34 -14.22
CA ASN A 30 0.92 -4.60 -14.09
C ASN A 30 -0.41 -4.59 -14.88
N GLU A 31 -0.53 -5.53 -15.82
CA GLU A 31 -1.77 -5.75 -16.60
C GLU A 31 -2.64 -6.89 -16.05
N ALA A 32 -2.12 -7.70 -15.10
CA ALA A 32 -2.87 -8.81 -14.54
C ALA A 32 -3.93 -8.32 -13.53
N PRO A 33 -5.12 -8.94 -13.45
CA PRO A 33 -6.09 -8.61 -12.41
C PRO A 33 -5.50 -8.77 -11.00
N LEU A 34 -5.71 -7.78 -10.14
CA LEU A 34 -5.28 -7.81 -8.75
C LEU A 34 -6.44 -8.27 -7.86
N LEU A 35 -6.12 -9.17 -6.92
CA LEU A 35 -7.03 -9.68 -5.91
C LEU A 35 -6.49 -9.29 -4.54
N THR A 36 -7.37 -8.86 -3.64
CA THR A 36 -7.04 -8.64 -2.23
C THR A 36 -8.27 -9.01 -1.40
N THR A 37 -8.13 -9.05 -0.08
CA THR A 37 -9.25 -9.37 0.84
C THR A 37 -9.56 -8.18 1.73
N ASP A 38 -10.75 -8.21 2.33
CA ASP A 38 -11.14 -7.30 3.41
C ASP A 38 -10.17 -7.37 4.60
N TYR A 39 -9.66 -8.56 4.94
CA TYR A 39 -8.62 -8.72 5.97
C TYR A 39 -7.32 -7.96 5.65
N VAL A 40 -6.86 -7.98 4.39
CA VAL A 40 -5.67 -7.20 3.97
C VAL A 40 -5.94 -5.70 4.07
N LEU A 41 -7.15 -5.25 3.72
CA LEU A 41 -7.52 -3.83 3.83
C LEU A 41 -7.64 -3.38 5.30
N ASP A 42 -8.14 -4.22 6.19
CA ASP A 42 -8.21 -3.93 7.63
C ASP A 42 -6.83 -3.78 8.26
N GLU A 43 -5.91 -4.69 7.93
CA GLU A 43 -4.52 -4.60 8.37
C GLU A 43 -3.83 -3.34 7.80
N LEU A 44 -4.03 -3.04 6.51
CA LEU A 44 -3.48 -1.84 5.87
C LEU A 44 -3.95 -0.57 6.57
N LEU A 45 -5.25 -0.45 6.85
CA LEU A 45 -5.82 0.70 7.54
C LEU A 45 -5.27 0.84 8.96
N THR A 46 -5.19 -0.26 9.70
CA THR A 46 -4.60 -0.31 11.05
C THR A 46 -3.14 0.16 11.01
N LEU A 47 -2.34 -0.35 10.07
CA LEU A 47 -0.93 -0.01 9.92
C LEU A 47 -0.72 1.46 9.54
N LEU A 48 -1.52 2.01 8.61
CA LEU A 48 -1.45 3.42 8.22
C LEU A 48 -1.78 4.35 9.39
N ARG A 49 -2.80 4.02 10.20
CA ARG A 49 -3.18 4.79 11.40
C ARG A 49 -2.09 4.74 12.47
N MET A 50 -1.58 3.54 12.79
CA MET A 50 -0.53 3.37 13.79
C MET A 50 0.76 4.12 13.43
N ARG A 51 1.08 4.23 12.14
CA ARG A 51 2.27 4.95 11.66
C ARG A 51 2.03 6.45 11.38
N GLY A 52 0.86 6.98 11.69
CA GLY A 52 0.50 8.38 11.40
C GLY A 52 0.50 8.74 9.91
N LYS A 53 0.33 7.74 9.04
CA LYS A 53 0.32 7.86 7.58
C LYS A 53 -1.09 8.00 7.00
N SER A 54 -2.11 7.97 7.84
CA SER A 54 -3.53 8.02 7.44
C SER A 54 -4.04 9.43 7.10
N ASP A 55 -3.22 10.47 7.26
CA ASP A 55 -3.61 11.86 7.02
C ASP A 55 -2.71 12.53 5.98
N PRO A 56 -3.18 12.73 4.73
CA PRO A 56 -2.44 13.48 3.71
C PRO A 56 -2.40 15.00 3.98
N THR A 57 -3.12 15.51 4.98
CA THR A 57 -3.16 16.94 5.36
C THR A 57 -2.32 17.27 6.59
N ARG A 58 -1.82 16.25 7.30
CA ARG A 58 -0.96 16.46 8.47
C ARG A 58 0.50 16.52 8.05
N ALA A 59 0.95 17.73 7.70
CA ALA A 59 2.36 18.08 7.76
C ALA A 59 2.85 18.04 9.23
N PRO A 60 4.15 17.77 9.48
CA PRO A 60 4.72 17.89 10.83
C PRO A 60 4.51 19.29 11.43
#